data_AF-A0A851GH87-F1
#
_entry.id   AF-A0A851GH87-F1
#
_cell.length_a   1.000
_cell.length_b   1.000
_cell.length_c   1.000
_cell.angle_alpha   90.00
_cell.angle_beta   90.00
_cell.angle_gamma   90.00
#
_symmetry.space_group_name_H-M   'P 1'
#
loop_
_entity.id
_entity.type
_entity.pdbx_description
1 polymer ?
#
loop_
_entity_poly.entity_id
_entity_poly.type
_entity_poly.pdbx_seq_one_letter_code
_entity_poly.pdbx_strand_id
1 'polypeptide(L)'
;MQKHDNFPVDQLPPVIRNTIYEVHQITQAPIPLIGASVLGAISLVCQSQIDVIRPGNIRGPVSLFLLTLAGSGERKTTVDNLLMEPLRRFEEQLNEHYLEKYSDYLIELNAVKTEIKALNTELRAQVRRKEDTLEIKKALNAAHKSLPEPPVKYKMTFNDATPAAIKEFLCKERWKSVGIMSDEAGAIFNGHTLNDLPFINKMWDGGKFTVDRKNEPEATIHDARMTLSLMVQPEVFTAYLERRGEQAKGVGFFARSLICLPTSTQGTRLIESPVISREHLPVFHRRLMDIATESLTHNGQGREGLLFSSDAEKLWIEFHNRTESRTGSNGDLASVRDYASKVAENVARVAALLHHFCGFKNNISTEVVKAAIDIINWYGNQYIDLFVHPDESQSFEKDLENLFAWIQDECLRSADYKFRKNRILQSGPNRLRNKERTNELLYTLVEREKIILEQWGKTWYIRLNQASSLMVASPNNSVWR
;
A
#
# COMPACT_ATOMS: atom_id res chain seq x y z
N MET A 1 -12.65 -8.48 -18.99
CA MET A 1 -12.00 -7.31 -18.37
C MET A 1 -10.55 -7.32 -18.82
N GLN A 2 -10.12 -6.33 -19.60
CA GLN A 2 -8.76 -6.25 -20.08
C GLN A 2 -7.89 -5.83 -18.90
N LYS A 3 -7.19 -6.78 -18.29
CA LYS A 3 -6.33 -6.48 -17.14
C LYS A 3 -5.21 -5.55 -17.61
N HIS A 4 -5.17 -4.33 -17.10
CA HIS A 4 -4.12 -3.36 -17.40
C HIS A 4 -2.83 -3.75 -16.69
N ASP A 5 -2.21 -4.84 -17.13
CA ASP A 5 -1.08 -5.48 -16.44
C ASP A 5 0.29 -4.95 -16.83
N ASN A 6 0.34 -4.09 -17.85
CA ASN A 6 1.56 -3.47 -18.34
C ASN A 6 1.97 -2.30 -17.44
N PHE A 7 2.52 -2.61 -16.27
CA PHE A 7 3.16 -1.59 -15.43
C PHE A 7 4.29 -0.90 -16.23
N PRO A 8 4.36 0.45 -16.23
CA PRO A 8 5.22 1.20 -17.15
C PRO A 8 6.70 1.22 -16.69
N VAL A 9 7.33 0.05 -16.61
CA VAL A 9 8.72 -0.12 -16.16
C VAL A 9 9.69 0.67 -17.05
N ASP A 10 9.47 0.67 -18.36
CA ASP A 10 10.37 1.32 -19.32
C ASP A 10 10.46 2.83 -19.15
N GLN A 11 9.45 3.46 -18.54
CA GLN A 11 9.43 4.89 -18.25
C GLN A 11 10.24 5.25 -16.99
N LEU A 12 10.59 4.27 -16.16
CA LEU A 12 11.38 4.52 -14.96
C LEU A 12 12.85 4.85 -15.32
N PRO A 13 13.52 5.68 -14.50
CA PRO A 13 14.95 5.91 -14.64
C PRO A 13 15.76 4.61 -14.64
N PRO A 14 16.89 4.53 -15.38
CA PRO A 14 17.62 3.28 -15.59
C PRO A 14 17.97 2.51 -14.33
N VAL A 15 18.40 3.21 -13.26
CA VAL A 15 18.75 2.58 -11.97
C VAL A 15 17.57 1.81 -11.39
N ILE A 16 16.35 2.35 -11.49
CA ILE A 16 15.14 1.74 -10.93
C ILE A 16 14.61 0.67 -11.89
N ARG A 17 14.50 1.00 -13.18
CA ARG A 17 14.03 0.10 -14.24
C ARG A 17 14.83 -1.20 -14.29
N ASN A 18 16.15 -1.09 -14.33
CA ASN A 18 17.03 -2.24 -14.47
C ASN A 18 16.98 -3.14 -13.22
N THR A 19 16.84 -2.56 -12.02
CA THR A 19 16.60 -3.32 -10.79
C THR A 19 15.28 -4.08 -10.84
N ILE A 20 14.19 -3.48 -11.33
CA ILE A 20 12.89 -4.17 -11.45
C ILE A 20 13.01 -5.38 -12.39
N TYR A 21 13.63 -5.21 -13.56
CA TYR A 21 13.84 -6.32 -14.49
C TYR A 21 14.74 -7.42 -13.91
N GLU A 22 15.83 -7.05 -13.23
CA GLU A 22 16.72 -8.02 -12.62
C GLU A 22 16.02 -8.81 -11.50
N VAL A 23 15.27 -8.13 -10.62
CA VAL A 23 14.48 -8.79 -9.58
C VAL A 23 13.39 -9.69 -10.18
N HIS A 24 12.79 -9.27 -11.29
CA HIS A 24 11.83 -10.11 -12.02
C HIS A 24 12.50 -11.37 -12.57
N GLN A 25 13.67 -11.26 -13.18
CA GLN A 25 14.42 -12.42 -13.65
C GLN A 25 14.77 -13.38 -12.51
N ILE A 26 15.23 -12.85 -11.37
CA ILE A 26 15.60 -13.62 -10.17
C ILE A 26 14.40 -14.37 -9.57
N THR A 27 13.26 -13.68 -9.44
CA THR A 27 12.13 -14.16 -8.62
C THR A 27 10.98 -14.73 -9.44
N GLN A 28 10.88 -14.34 -10.71
CA GLN A 28 9.74 -14.56 -11.61
C GLN A 28 8.42 -14.00 -11.02
N ALA A 29 8.51 -13.04 -10.08
CA ALA A 29 7.35 -12.40 -9.47
C ALA A 29 6.70 -11.39 -10.44
N PRO A 30 5.40 -11.09 -10.31
CA PRO A 30 4.75 -10.09 -11.16
C PRO A 30 5.47 -8.74 -11.11
N ILE A 31 5.75 -8.16 -12.28
CA ILE A 31 6.42 -6.84 -12.41
C ILE A 31 5.76 -5.75 -11.56
N PRO A 32 4.41 -5.60 -11.52
CA PRO A 32 3.82 -4.52 -10.74
C PRO A 32 3.99 -4.69 -9.22
N LEU A 33 4.09 -5.94 -8.73
CA LEU A 33 4.43 -6.24 -7.34
C LEU A 33 5.85 -5.77 -7.01
N ILE A 34 6.80 -6.05 -7.90
CA ILE A 34 8.19 -5.60 -7.75
C ILE A 34 8.26 -4.07 -7.82
N GLY A 35 7.58 -3.45 -8.77
CA GLY A 35 7.50 -1.99 -8.92
C GLY A 35 6.98 -1.30 -7.65
N ALA A 36 5.88 -1.81 -7.08
CA ALA A 36 5.34 -1.31 -5.82
C ALA A 36 6.34 -1.44 -4.67
N SER A 37 7.03 -2.58 -4.56
CA SER A 37 8.04 -2.84 -3.52
C SER A 37 9.23 -1.88 -3.63
N VAL A 38 9.72 -1.66 -4.85
CA VAL A 38 10.82 -0.72 -5.14
C VAL A 38 10.41 0.71 -4.79
N LEU A 39 9.22 1.16 -5.22
CA LEU A 39 8.71 2.49 -4.86
C LEU A 39 8.51 2.65 -3.35
N GLY A 40 8.08 1.59 -2.65
CA GLY A 40 7.95 1.57 -1.20
C GLY A 40 9.28 1.76 -0.49
N ALA A 41 10.32 1.04 -0.93
CA ALA A 41 11.68 1.18 -0.39
C ALA A 41 12.24 2.59 -0.63
N ILE A 42 12.08 3.13 -1.84
CA ILE A 42 12.50 4.50 -2.19
C ILE A 42 11.77 5.52 -1.32
N SER A 43 10.44 5.41 -1.21
CA SER A 43 9.61 6.28 -0.38
C SER A 43 10.06 6.29 1.07
N LEU A 44 10.34 5.11 1.64
CA LEU A 44 10.77 4.96 3.03
C LEU A 44 12.07 5.72 3.34
N VAL A 45 13.09 5.59 2.50
CA VAL A 45 14.40 6.23 2.77
C VAL A 45 14.36 7.72 2.46
N CYS A 46 13.69 8.12 1.38
CA CYS A 46 13.69 9.51 0.91
C CYS A 46 12.82 10.44 1.75
N GLN A 47 11.70 9.95 2.31
CA GLN A 47 10.73 10.80 3.02
C GLN A 47 11.32 11.54 4.24
N SER A 48 12.49 11.12 4.74
CA SER A 48 13.20 11.80 5.83
C SER A 48 13.98 13.03 5.36
N GLN A 49 14.32 13.12 4.08
CA GLN A 49 15.21 14.14 3.52
C GLN A 49 14.50 15.19 2.69
N ILE A 50 13.42 14.82 1.99
CA ILE A 50 12.80 15.67 0.97
C ILE A 50 11.31 15.87 1.18
N ASP A 51 10.83 17.04 0.73
CA ASP A 51 9.44 17.35 0.44
C ASP A 51 9.36 17.81 -1.04
N VAL A 52 8.16 17.77 -1.63
CA VAL A 52 7.91 18.32 -2.96
C VAL A 52 7.20 19.66 -2.86
N ILE A 53 7.63 20.64 -3.64
CA ILE A 53 6.99 21.96 -3.75
C ILE A 53 6.19 22.00 -5.05
N ARG A 54 4.87 21.89 -4.93
CA ARG A 54 3.91 21.94 -6.04
C ARG A 54 3.65 23.38 -6.50
N PRO A 55 3.07 23.58 -7.70
CA PRO A 55 2.67 24.91 -8.17
C PRO A 55 1.87 25.68 -7.11
N GLY A 56 2.10 26.99 -7.03
CA GLY A 56 1.55 27.82 -5.95
C GLY A 56 2.34 27.74 -4.63
N ASN A 57 3.58 27.23 -4.67
CA ASN A 57 4.46 27.07 -3.51
C ASN A 57 3.88 26.17 -2.41
N ILE A 58 3.11 25.16 -2.81
CA ILE A 58 2.44 24.24 -1.89
C ILE A 58 3.40 23.08 -1.59
N ARG A 59 4.10 23.20 -0.46
CA ARG A 59 4.98 22.16 0.08
C ARG A 59 4.17 20.96 0.58
N GLY A 60 4.62 19.74 0.27
CA GLY A 60 3.98 18.51 0.73
C GLY A 60 4.97 17.36 0.88
N PRO A 61 4.63 16.34 1.67
CA PRO A 61 5.48 15.17 1.88
C PRO A 61 5.56 14.30 0.63
N VAL A 62 6.61 13.48 0.53
CA VAL A 62 6.79 12.52 -0.58
C VAL A 62 6.36 11.09 -0.26
N SER A 63 5.91 10.82 0.97
CA SER A 63 5.54 9.47 1.40
C SER A 63 4.43 8.86 0.55
N LEU A 64 4.57 7.58 0.20
CA LEU A 64 3.58 6.82 -0.57
C LEU A 64 2.81 5.84 0.30
N PHE A 65 1.55 5.62 -0.05
CA PHE A 65 0.76 4.49 0.43
C PHE A 65 0.56 3.52 -0.73
N LEU A 66 1.13 2.32 -0.62
CA LEU A 66 1.14 1.28 -1.65
C LEU A 66 0.42 0.06 -1.11
N LEU A 67 -0.62 -0.40 -1.83
CA LEU A 67 -1.37 -1.62 -1.51
C LEU A 67 -1.29 -2.58 -2.70
N THR A 68 -0.62 -3.71 -2.52
CA THR A 68 -0.47 -4.72 -3.57
C THR A 68 -1.29 -5.96 -3.23
N LEU A 69 -2.31 -6.25 -4.04
CA LEU A 69 -3.16 -7.42 -3.88
C LEU A 69 -2.51 -8.60 -4.61
N ALA A 70 -1.98 -9.58 -3.88
CA ALA A 70 -1.30 -10.72 -4.49
C ALA A 70 -1.56 -12.01 -3.71
N GLY A 71 -1.89 -13.08 -4.43
CA GLY A 71 -2.22 -14.38 -3.87
C GLY A 71 -1.07 -15.04 -3.10
N SER A 72 -1.36 -16.16 -2.44
CA SER A 72 -0.32 -17.01 -1.85
C SER A 72 0.58 -17.56 -2.96
N GLY A 73 1.89 -17.64 -2.71
CA GLY A 73 2.87 -18.12 -3.69
C GLY A 73 3.32 -17.09 -4.74
N GLU A 74 2.86 -15.83 -4.70
CA GLU A 74 3.26 -14.77 -5.64
C GLU A 74 4.67 -14.19 -5.40
N ARG A 75 5.50 -14.85 -4.57
CA ARG A 75 6.86 -14.42 -4.22
C ARG A 75 6.94 -13.05 -3.50
N LYS A 76 5.84 -12.59 -2.90
CA LYS A 76 5.77 -11.37 -2.04
C LYS A 76 6.97 -11.24 -1.10
N THR A 77 7.10 -12.22 -0.19
CA THR A 77 8.19 -12.30 0.79
C THR A 77 9.57 -12.38 0.15
N THR A 78 9.72 -13.08 -0.97
CA THR A 78 11.02 -13.18 -1.65
C THR A 78 11.46 -11.83 -2.21
N VAL A 79 10.55 -11.09 -2.85
CA VAL A 79 10.82 -9.76 -3.40
C VAL A 79 11.10 -8.75 -2.29
N ASP A 80 10.27 -8.72 -1.25
CA ASP A 80 10.50 -7.85 -0.09
C ASP A 80 11.84 -8.17 0.59
N ASN A 81 12.14 -9.46 0.78
CA ASN A 81 13.41 -9.91 1.33
C ASN A 81 14.60 -9.38 0.52
N LEU A 82 14.55 -9.54 -0.80
CA LEU A 82 15.63 -9.16 -1.69
C LEU A 82 15.88 -7.65 -1.74
N LEU A 83 14.82 -6.84 -1.74
CA LEU A 83 14.93 -5.38 -1.85
C LEU A 83 15.29 -4.70 -0.51
N MET A 84 14.70 -5.17 0.59
CA MET A 84 14.78 -4.49 1.89
C MET A 84 15.89 -5.03 2.81
N GLU A 85 16.63 -6.08 2.40
CA GLU A 85 17.65 -6.71 3.26
C GLU A 85 18.70 -5.73 3.82
N PRO A 86 19.30 -4.82 3.02
CA PRO A 86 20.31 -3.91 3.55
C PRO A 86 19.73 -2.97 4.62
N LEU A 87 18.49 -2.51 4.43
CA LEU A 87 17.80 -1.64 5.38
C LEU A 87 17.45 -2.38 6.67
N ARG A 88 17.04 -3.64 6.60
CA ARG A 88 16.78 -4.47 7.80
C ARG A 88 18.05 -4.65 8.61
N ARG A 89 19.16 -5.03 7.96
CA ARG A 89 20.47 -5.15 8.63
C ARG A 89 20.92 -3.83 9.25
N PHE A 90 20.68 -2.72 8.56
CA PHE A 90 21.01 -1.40 9.09
C PHE A 90 20.16 -1.04 10.32
N GLU A 91 18.86 -1.29 10.29
CA GLU A 91 17.98 -1.05 11.45
C GLU A 91 18.35 -1.96 12.64
N GLU A 92 18.75 -3.21 12.39
CA GLU A 92 19.29 -4.12 13.41
C GLU A 92 20.54 -3.53 14.08
N GLN A 93 21.53 -3.08 13.31
CA GLN A 93 22.74 -2.42 13.83
C GLN A 93 22.44 -1.15 14.63
N LEU A 94 21.50 -0.32 14.15
CA LEU A 94 21.07 0.87 14.90
C LEU A 94 20.40 0.51 16.22
N ASN A 95 19.64 -0.58 16.26
CA ASN A 95 18.99 -1.05 17.47
C ASN A 95 20.00 -1.65 18.46
N GLU A 96 21.02 -2.39 18.00
CA GLU A 96 22.12 -2.87 18.86
C GLU A 96 22.83 -1.70 19.53
N HIS A 97 23.26 -0.70 18.76
CA HIS A 97 23.91 0.51 19.28
C HIS A 97 23.00 1.32 20.24
N TYR A 98 21.70 1.36 19.95
CA TYR A 98 20.72 1.97 20.84
C TYR A 98 20.63 1.22 22.17
N LEU A 99 20.59 -0.12 22.15
CA LEU A 99 20.46 -0.94 23.36
C LEU A 99 21.67 -0.79 24.29
N GLU A 100 22.88 -0.70 23.72
CA GLU A 100 24.11 -0.41 24.47
C GLU A 100 23.99 0.94 25.20
N LYS A 101 23.71 2.02 24.46
CA LYS A 101 23.54 3.36 25.05
C LYS A 101 22.37 3.45 26.03
N TYR A 102 21.31 2.68 25.80
CA TYR A 102 20.14 2.66 26.66
C TYR A 102 20.45 1.99 28.00
N SER A 103 21.33 0.97 28.00
CA SER A 103 21.83 0.37 29.24
C SER A 103 22.61 1.38 30.08
N ASP A 104 23.55 2.10 29.47
CA ASP A 104 24.34 3.14 30.15
C ASP A 104 23.43 4.25 30.71
N TYR A 105 22.48 4.71 29.90
CA TYR A 105 21.46 5.67 30.32
C TYR A 105 20.66 5.18 31.53
N LEU A 106 20.25 3.90 31.59
CA LEU A 106 19.52 3.36 32.73
C LEU A 106 20.34 3.35 34.02
N ILE A 107 21.65 3.10 33.92
CA ILE A 107 22.57 3.13 35.07
C ILE A 107 22.65 4.56 35.61
N GLU A 108 22.94 5.53 34.74
CA GLU A 108 23.01 6.96 35.11
C GLU A 108 21.68 7.47 35.66
N LEU A 109 20.56 7.13 35.01
CA LEU A 109 19.23 7.51 35.44
C LEU A 109 18.90 6.99 36.84
N ASN A 110 19.26 5.74 37.13
CA ASN A 110 19.03 5.13 38.45
C ASN A 110 19.92 5.76 39.53
N ALA A 111 21.15 6.13 39.20
CA ALA A 111 22.03 6.85 40.13
C ALA A 111 21.41 8.19 40.53
N VAL A 112 21.02 9.01 39.56
CA VAL A 112 20.40 10.34 39.81
C VAL A 112 19.05 10.19 40.50
N LYS A 113 18.21 9.21 40.12
CA LYS A 113 16.93 8.94 40.82
C LYS A 113 17.13 8.53 42.26
N THR A 114 18.19 7.78 42.56
CA THR A 114 18.53 7.38 43.93
C THR A 114 18.93 8.60 44.77
N GLU A 115 19.74 9.50 44.21
CA GLU A 115 20.08 10.78 44.83
C GLU A 115 18.83 11.64 45.10
N ILE A 116 17.97 11.81 44.09
CA ILE A 116 16.70 12.54 44.24
C ILE A 116 15.83 11.93 45.34
N LYS A 117 15.77 10.59 45.45
CA LYS A 117 15.00 9.91 46.50
C LYS A 117 15.59 10.16 47.90
N ALA A 118 16.92 10.15 48.02
CA ALA A 118 17.60 10.48 49.27
C ALA A 118 17.34 11.93 49.69
N LEU A 119 17.53 12.89 48.78
CA LEU A 119 17.26 14.32 49.00
C LEU A 119 15.78 14.57 49.37
N ASN A 120 14.83 13.89 48.73
CA ASN A 120 13.42 13.97 49.09
C ASN A 120 13.13 13.45 50.50
N THR A 121 13.83 12.39 50.93
CA THR A 121 13.67 11.83 52.28
C THR A 121 14.21 12.79 53.33
N GLU A 122 15.37 13.40 53.08
CA GLU A 122 15.97 14.40 53.95
C GLU A 122 15.12 15.68 54.02
N LEU A 123 14.63 16.17 52.87
CA LEU A 123 13.70 17.31 52.83
C LEU A 123 12.46 17.06 53.71
N ARG A 124 11.88 15.86 53.68
CA ARG A 124 10.75 15.50 54.55
C ARG A 124 11.14 15.52 56.03
N ALA A 125 12.36 15.13 56.39
CA ALA A 125 12.86 15.17 57.76
C ALA A 125 13.05 16.62 58.24
N GLN A 126 13.73 17.47 57.47
CA GLN A 126 13.95 18.88 57.79
C GLN A 126 12.63 19.65 57.93
N VAL A 127 11.66 19.39 57.05
CA VAL A 127 10.31 19.99 57.14
C VAL A 127 9.61 19.61 58.46
N ARG A 128 9.72 18.34 58.90
CA ARG A 128 9.14 17.91 60.19
C ARG A 128 9.84 18.56 61.38
N ARG A 129 11.15 18.77 61.30
CA ARG A 129 11.96 19.45 62.33
C ARG A 129 11.84 20.97 62.30
N LYS A 130 11.16 21.54 61.29
CA LYS A 130 11.05 23.00 61.05
C LYS A 130 12.42 23.67 60.84
N GLU A 131 13.35 22.96 60.21
CA GLU A 131 14.68 23.46 59.83
C GLU A 131 14.63 24.24 58.51
N ASP A 132 15.68 25.01 58.19
CA ASP A 132 15.81 25.67 56.89
C ASP A 132 15.98 24.63 55.77
N THR A 133 15.19 24.78 54.71
CA THR A 133 15.13 23.85 53.56
C THR A 133 15.74 24.43 52.29
N LEU A 134 16.36 25.62 52.36
CA LEU A 134 16.87 26.30 51.17
C LEU A 134 17.94 25.48 50.44
N GLU A 135 18.94 24.97 51.16
CA GLU A 135 20.06 24.22 50.57
C GLU A 135 19.62 22.87 50.00
N ILE A 136 18.77 22.10 50.70
CA ILE A 136 18.28 20.81 50.19
C ILE A 136 17.40 21.01 48.94
N LYS A 137 16.63 22.10 48.85
CA LYS A 137 15.86 22.45 47.64
C LYS A 137 16.76 22.83 46.46
N LYS A 138 17.86 23.54 46.71
CA LYS A 138 18.87 23.83 45.67
C LYS A 138 19.51 22.54 45.15
N ALA A 139 19.92 21.65 46.04
CA ALA A 139 20.49 20.35 45.68
C ALA A 139 19.50 19.49 44.88
N LEU A 140 18.23 19.45 45.30
CA LEU A 140 17.18 18.71 44.60
C LEU A 140 16.91 19.28 43.20
N ASN A 141 16.90 20.61 43.05
CA ASN A 141 16.80 21.25 41.73
C ASN A 141 18.01 20.94 40.84
N ALA A 142 19.23 20.93 41.40
CA ALA A 142 20.43 20.53 40.68
C ALA A 142 20.38 19.07 40.22
N ALA A 143 19.95 18.14 41.10
CA ALA A 143 19.78 16.72 40.78
C ALA A 143 18.69 16.47 39.72
N HIS A 144 17.58 17.23 39.75
CA HIS A 144 16.59 17.16 38.68
C HIS A 144 17.12 17.67 37.34
N LYS A 145 18.00 18.68 37.35
CA LYS A 145 18.67 19.19 36.14
C LYS A 145 19.76 18.26 35.61
N SER A 146 20.33 17.39 36.45
CA SER A 146 21.33 16.40 36.05
C SER A 146 20.74 15.08 35.57
N LEU A 147 19.40 14.97 35.45
CA LEU A 147 18.77 13.80 34.85
C LEU A 147 19.29 13.62 33.42
N PRO A 148 19.82 12.43 33.06
CA PRO A 148 20.35 12.20 31.73
C PRO A 148 19.24 12.24 30.69
N GLU A 149 19.58 12.60 29.44
CA GLU A 149 18.66 12.49 28.31
C GLU A 149 18.62 11.05 27.78
N PRO A 150 17.44 10.51 27.43
CA PRO A 150 17.37 9.20 26.80
C PRO A 150 18.07 9.21 25.43
N PRO A 151 18.78 8.13 25.05
CA PRO A 151 19.37 8.03 23.73
C PRO A 151 18.28 8.00 22.65
N VAL A 152 18.59 8.53 21.46
CA VAL A 152 17.63 8.56 20.34
C VAL A 152 17.49 7.17 19.74
N LYS A 153 16.25 6.68 19.62
CA LYS A 153 15.96 5.44 18.90
C LYS A 153 15.66 5.72 17.43
N TYR A 154 16.46 5.14 16.55
CA TYR A 154 16.18 5.14 15.11
C TYR A 154 15.45 3.85 14.75
N LYS A 155 14.20 3.99 14.30
CA LYS A 155 13.38 2.88 13.83
C LYS A 155 12.67 3.33 12.56
N MET A 156 12.97 2.68 11.45
CA MET A 156 12.43 3.04 10.15
C MET A 156 11.15 2.26 9.86
N THR A 157 11.04 1.01 10.30
CA THR A 157 9.95 0.12 9.90
C THR A 157 9.10 -0.41 11.06
N PHE A 158 7.81 -0.57 10.81
CA PHE A 158 6.86 -1.25 11.68
C PHE A 158 6.14 -2.34 10.87
N ASN A 159 6.17 -3.58 11.35
CA ASN A 159 5.53 -4.72 10.67
C ASN A 159 4.15 -5.05 11.25
N ASP A 160 4.01 -4.98 12.58
CA ASP A 160 2.74 -5.14 13.29
C ASP A 160 2.78 -4.31 14.58
N ALA A 161 2.30 -3.07 14.50
CA ALA A 161 2.31 -2.14 15.63
C ALA A 161 0.99 -1.39 15.73
N THR A 162 0.47 -1.28 16.95
CA THR A 162 -0.76 -0.54 17.19
C THR A 162 -0.58 0.95 16.89
N PRO A 163 -1.65 1.68 16.50
CA PRO A 163 -1.58 3.12 16.31
C PRO A 163 -1.07 3.85 17.56
N ALA A 164 -1.37 3.35 18.76
CA ALA A 164 -0.88 3.89 20.02
C ALA A 164 0.65 3.80 20.13
N ALA A 165 1.24 2.64 19.81
CA ALA A 165 2.69 2.45 19.84
C ALA A 165 3.40 3.34 18.80
N ILE A 166 2.83 3.48 17.61
CA ILE A 166 3.38 4.35 16.56
C ILE A 166 3.32 5.82 16.99
N LYS A 167 2.17 6.28 17.53
CA LYS A 167 2.01 7.63 18.07
C LYS A 167 2.98 7.89 19.22
N GLU A 168 3.15 6.93 20.12
CA GLU A 168 4.09 7.05 21.23
C GLU A 168 5.52 7.24 20.74
N PHE A 169 5.96 6.41 19.79
CA PHE A 169 7.27 6.55 19.14
C PHE A 169 7.42 7.92 18.49
N LEU A 170 6.45 8.33 17.65
CA LEU A 170 6.47 9.62 16.95
C LEU A 170 6.32 10.83 17.88
N CYS A 171 5.82 10.69 19.11
CA CYS A 171 5.84 11.75 20.11
C CYS A 171 7.20 11.83 20.81
N LYS A 172 7.73 10.68 21.28
CA LYS A 172 8.91 10.62 22.15
C LYS A 172 10.23 10.78 21.40
N GLU A 173 10.37 10.11 20.26
CA GLU A 173 11.65 10.01 19.56
C GLU A 173 11.90 11.21 18.65
N ARG A 174 13.16 11.62 18.50
CA ARG A 174 13.52 12.69 17.55
C ARG A 174 13.32 12.27 16.09
N TRP A 175 13.39 10.96 15.80
CA TRP A 175 13.19 10.42 14.46
C TRP A 175 11.70 10.42 14.07
N LYS A 176 11.33 11.19 13.04
CA LYS A 176 9.92 11.38 12.62
C LYS A 176 9.60 10.77 11.24
N SER A 177 10.36 9.79 10.78
CA SER A 177 10.20 9.19 9.45
C SER A 177 10.08 7.68 9.53
N VAL A 178 8.86 7.16 9.40
CA VAL A 178 8.57 5.74 9.63
C VAL A 178 7.86 5.12 8.44
N GLY A 179 7.86 3.80 8.34
CA GLY A 179 7.08 3.06 7.37
C GLY A 179 6.37 1.90 8.01
N ILE A 180 5.17 1.59 7.52
CA ILE A 180 4.51 0.32 7.80
C ILE A 180 4.71 -0.55 6.57
N MET A 181 5.64 -1.50 6.67
CA MET A 181 6.11 -2.33 5.56
C MET A 181 5.73 -3.77 5.88
N SER A 182 4.96 -4.43 5.02
CA SER A 182 4.55 -5.82 5.26
C SER A 182 4.26 -6.55 3.96
N ASP A 183 4.90 -7.69 3.79
CA ASP A 183 4.68 -8.66 2.70
C ASP A 183 3.51 -9.62 2.98
N GLU A 184 3.00 -9.64 4.23
CA GLU A 184 1.81 -10.36 4.68
C GLU A 184 0.92 -9.45 5.53
N ALA A 185 0.39 -8.41 4.89
CA ALA A 185 -0.42 -7.38 5.56
C ALA A 185 -1.80 -7.89 6.03
N GLY A 186 -2.11 -9.17 5.91
CA GLY A 186 -3.34 -9.74 6.45
C GLY A 186 -3.50 -9.50 7.95
N ALA A 187 -2.40 -9.49 8.71
CA ALA A 187 -2.39 -9.13 10.13
C ALA A 187 -2.67 -7.63 10.35
N ILE A 188 -2.20 -6.74 9.45
CA ILE A 188 -2.44 -5.30 9.52
C ILE A 188 -3.90 -4.95 9.20
N PHE A 189 -4.49 -5.62 8.21
CA PHE A 189 -5.88 -5.43 7.80
C PHE A 189 -6.89 -6.04 8.79
N ASN A 190 -6.57 -7.19 9.38
CA ASN A 190 -7.41 -7.82 10.41
C ASN A 190 -7.12 -7.34 11.83
N GLY A 191 -5.95 -6.74 12.06
CA GLY A 191 -5.46 -6.30 13.36
C GLY A 191 -5.76 -4.84 13.66
N HIS A 192 -4.95 -4.25 14.53
CA HIS A 192 -5.23 -2.92 15.08
C HIS A 192 -4.61 -1.76 14.32
N THR A 193 -3.61 -2.02 13.49
CA THR A 193 -2.79 -0.99 12.81
C THR A 193 -3.65 -0.06 11.96
N LEU A 194 -4.61 -0.59 11.19
CA LEU A 194 -5.53 0.23 10.36
C LEU A 194 -6.83 0.64 11.09
N ASN A 195 -6.89 0.54 12.42
CA ASN A 195 -8.08 0.99 13.17
C ASN A 195 -8.20 2.52 13.27
N ASP A 196 -7.10 3.25 13.05
CA ASP A 196 -7.07 4.71 13.11
C ASP A 196 -6.61 5.29 11.76
N LEU A 197 -7.45 5.10 10.74
CA LEU A 197 -7.24 5.66 9.40
C LEU A 197 -7.11 7.19 9.41
N PRO A 198 -7.83 7.97 10.24
CA PRO A 198 -7.61 9.42 10.32
C PRO A 198 -6.17 9.80 10.70
N PHE A 199 -5.57 9.12 11.68
CA PHE A 199 -4.16 9.33 12.03
C PHE A 199 -3.24 8.98 10.85
N ILE A 200 -3.45 7.83 10.22
CA ILE A 200 -2.66 7.38 9.07
C ILE A 200 -2.75 8.39 7.91
N ASN A 201 -3.96 8.81 7.53
CA ASN A 201 -4.17 9.82 6.48
C ASN A 201 -3.49 11.15 6.83
N LYS A 202 -3.48 11.54 8.11
CA LYS A 202 -2.76 12.75 8.55
C LYS A 202 -1.26 12.64 8.33
N MET A 203 -0.68 11.45 8.51
CA MET A 203 0.74 11.19 8.24
C MET A 203 1.05 11.20 6.74
N TRP A 204 0.11 10.77 5.89
CA TRP A 204 0.22 10.96 4.45
C TRP A 204 0.18 12.44 4.06
N ASP A 205 -0.70 13.23 4.68
CA ASP A 205 -0.81 14.67 4.43
C ASP A 205 0.40 15.47 4.99
N GLY A 206 1.18 14.89 5.91
CA GLY A 206 2.32 15.55 6.58
C GLY A 206 1.90 16.57 7.65
N GLY A 207 0.65 16.48 8.11
CA GLY A 207 0.07 17.43 9.05
C GLY A 207 0.42 17.16 10.52
N LYS A 208 0.16 18.15 11.38
CA LYS A 208 0.27 18.00 12.84
C LYS A 208 -0.81 17.06 13.37
N PHE A 209 -0.48 16.25 14.37
CA PHE A 209 -1.43 15.38 15.05
C PHE A 209 -1.25 15.46 16.57
N THR A 210 -2.32 15.77 17.28
CA THR A 210 -2.31 15.93 18.73
C THR A 210 -2.73 14.64 19.43
N VAL A 211 -2.03 14.28 20.51
CA VAL A 211 -2.28 13.06 21.30
C VAL A 211 -2.55 13.46 22.75
N ASP A 212 -3.82 13.37 23.14
CA ASP A 212 -4.26 13.55 24.52
C ASP A 212 -3.93 12.33 25.37
N ARG A 213 -3.39 12.57 26.58
CA ARG A 213 -3.04 11.52 27.54
C ARG A 213 -3.66 11.83 28.89
N LYS A 214 -4.27 10.82 29.50
CA LYS A 214 -5.07 10.96 30.74
C LYS A 214 -4.28 11.54 31.94
N ASN A 215 -2.95 11.34 31.98
CA ASN A 215 -2.08 11.71 33.11
C ASN A 215 -0.78 12.42 32.68
N GLU A 216 -0.69 12.87 31.43
CA GLU A 216 0.50 13.53 30.90
C GLU A 216 0.08 14.79 30.12
N PRO A 217 0.96 15.80 30.02
CA PRO A 217 0.72 16.92 29.11
C PRO A 217 0.43 16.44 27.69
N GLU A 218 -0.40 17.19 26.98
CA GLU A 218 -0.69 16.97 25.58
C GLU A 218 0.61 16.85 24.76
N ALA A 219 0.73 15.79 23.97
CA ALA A 219 1.89 15.58 23.11
C ALA A 219 1.50 15.79 21.65
N THR A 220 2.27 16.58 20.91
CA THR A 220 1.99 16.83 19.50
C THR A 220 3.04 16.19 18.60
N ILE A 221 2.56 15.42 17.62
CA ILE A 221 3.37 14.90 16.52
C ILE A 221 3.47 16.00 15.48
N HIS A 222 4.69 16.46 15.25
CA HIS A 222 5.02 17.45 14.24
C HIS A 222 5.89 16.82 13.16
N ASP A 223 5.60 17.21 11.92
CA ASP A 223 6.48 16.98 10.78
C ASP A 223 6.89 15.49 10.58
N ALA A 224 5.97 14.60 10.93
CA ALA A 224 6.13 13.17 10.76
C ALA A 224 5.80 12.75 9.33
N ARG A 225 6.40 11.64 8.90
CA ARG A 225 6.25 11.04 7.58
C ARG A 225 6.02 9.55 7.74
N MET A 226 5.05 9.04 6.99
CA MET A 226 4.68 7.64 7.02
C MET A 226 4.54 7.10 5.60
N THR A 227 5.37 6.14 5.24
CA THR A 227 5.18 5.30 4.05
C THR A 227 4.37 4.07 4.44
N LEU A 228 3.41 3.65 3.61
CA LEU A 228 2.78 2.34 3.73
C LEU A 228 3.18 1.52 2.51
N SER A 229 3.66 0.31 2.71
CA SER A 229 3.88 -0.66 1.64
C SER A 229 3.36 -2.01 2.10
N LEU A 230 2.13 -2.31 1.73
CA LEU A 230 1.39 -3.45 2.24
C LEU A 230 1.06 -4.40 1.08
N MET A 231 1.48 -5.66 1.20
CA MET A 231 1.06 -6.72 0.31
C MET A 231 0.04 -7.59 1.02
N VAL A 232 -1.14 -7.76 0.44
CA VAL A 232 -2.26 -8.46 1.07
C VAL A 232 -2.89 -9.43 0.08
N GLN A 233 -3.40 -10.54 0.59
CA GLN A 233 -4.13 -11.49 -0.23
C GLN A 233 -5.46 -10.89 -0.70
N PRO A 234 -5.88 -11.11 -1.96
CA PRO A 234 -7.14 -10.56 -2.47
C PRO A 234 -8.37 -10.91 -1.62
N GLU A 235 -8.41 -12.11 -1.05
CA GLU A 235 -9.50 -12.58 -0.20
C GLU A 235 -9.58 -11.81 1.12
N VAL A 236 -8.42 -11.53 1.73
CA VAL A 236 -8.34 -10.74 2.96
C VAL A 236 -8.75 -9.29 2.70
N PHE A 237 -8.31 -8.72 1.59
CA PHE A 237 -8.71 -7.38 1.17
C PHE A 237 -10.22 -7.29 0.90
N THR A 238 -10.79 -8.30 0.21
CA THR A 238 -12.22 -8.38 -0.06
C THR A 238 -13.03 -8.43 1.24
N ALA A 239 -12.62 -9.30 2.19
CA ALA A 239 -13.24 -9.37 3.50
C ALA A 239 -13.11 -8.06 4.31
N TYR A 240 -12.02 -7.31 4.14
CA TYR A 240 -11.88 -5.98 4.74
C TYR A 240 -12.85 -4.98 4.11
N LEU A 241 -12.99 -4.96 2.77
CA LEU A 241 -13.92 -4.08 2.07
C LEU A 241 -15.37 -4.31 2.52
N GLU A 242 -15.78 -5.57 2.69
CA GLU A 242 -17.13 -5.90 3.19
C GLU A 242 -17.41 -5.36 4.59
N ARG A 243 -16.40 -5.35 5.47
CA ARG A 243 -16.57 -4.95 6.88
C ARG A 243 -16.37 -3.45 7.11
N ARG A 244 -15.42 -2.84 6.38
CA ARG A 244 -14.90 -1.49 6.66
C ARG A 244 -14.64 -0.65 5.41
N GLY A 245 -14.95 -1.16 4.22
CA GLY A 245 -14.68 -0.49 2.94
C GLY A 245 -15.30 0.89 2.85
N GLU A 246 -16.59 1.03 3.19
CA GLU A 246 -17.30 2.32 3.17
C GLU A 246 -16.67 3.35 4.11
N GLN A 247 -16.27 2.94 5.32
CA GLN A 247 -15.59 3.81 6.26
C GLN A 247 -14.22 4.24 5.71
N ALA A 248 -13.42 3.28 5.22
CA ALA A 248 -12.09 3.54 4.68
C ALA A 248 -12.12 4.43 3.43
N LYS A 249 -13.12 4.24 2.56
CA LYS A 249 -13.40 5.10 1.41
C LYS A 249 -13.83 6.50 1.86
N GLY A 250 -14.80 6.59 2.78
CA GLY A 250 -15.34 7.86 3.28
C GLY A 250 -14.31 8.76 3.96
N VAL A 251 -13.34 8.19 4.69
CA VAL A 251 -12.22 8.97 5.26
C VAL A 251 -11.09 9.26 4.26
N GLY A 252 -11.19 8.71 3.04
CA GLY A 252 -10.25 8.91 1.95
C GLY A 252 -8.94 8.14 2.08
N PHE A 253 -8.93 6.98 2.74
CA PHE A 253 -7.73 6.13 2.83
C PHE A 253 -7.37 5.54 1.46
N PHE A 254 -8.34 4.92 0.78
CA PHE A 254 -8.11 4.34 -0.55
C PHE A 254 -7.81 5.39 -1.62
N ALA A 255 -8.42 6.57 -1.53
CA ALA A 255 -8.10 7.71 -2.41
C ALA A 255 -6.62 8.15 -2.35
N ARG A 256 -5.93 7.93 -1.22
CA ARG A 256 -4.50 8.24 -1.05
C ARG A 256 -3.57 7.09 -1.46
N SER A 257 -4.12 5.90 -1.68
CA SER A 257 -3.36 4.67 -1.87
C SER A 257 -3.18 4.33 -3.34
N LEU A 258 -1.97 3.92 -3.71
CA LEU A 258 -1.62 3.31 -4.99
C LEU A 258 -1.91 1.81 -4.90
N ILE A 259 -3.07 1.40 -5.39
CA ILE A 259 -3.61 0.04 -5.23
C ILE A 259 -3.50 -0.71 -6.55
N CYS A 260 -3.02 -1.95 -6.52
CA CYS A 260 -2.99 -2.80 -7.71
C CYS A 260 -3.28 -4.27 -7.41
N LEU A 261 -3.78 -4.99 -8.43
CA LEU A 261 -3.98 -6.44 -8.42
C LEU A 261 -3.22 -7.05 -9.61
N PRO A 262 -1.91 -7.30 -9.46
CA PRO A 262 -1.09 -7.87 -10.53
C PRO A 262 -1.64 -9.21 -11.02
N THR A 263 -1.42 -9.54 -12.29
CA THR A 263 -1.66 -10.92 -12.77
C THR A 263 -0.63 -11.86 -12.21
N SER A 264 -1.13 -12.99 -11.75
CA SER A 264 -0.31 -14.09 -11.28
C SER A 264 0.62 -14.55 -12.39
N THR A 265 1.90 -14.67 -12.06
CA THR A 265 2.87 -15.36 -12.92
C THR A 265 2.90 -16.87 -12.64
N GLN A 266 2.08 -17.39 -11.71
CA GLN A 266 2.06 -18.83 -11.42
C GLN A 266 1.61 -19.62 -12.64
N GLY A 267 2.27 -20.77 -12.87
CA GLY A 267 2.06 -21.58 -14.07
C GLY A 267 2.88 -21.15 -15.29
N THR A 268 3.46 -19.96 -15.30
CA THR A 268 4.30 -19.46 -16.42
C THR A 268 5.76 -19.20 -16.04
N ARG A 269 6.17 -19.46 -14.80
CA ARG A 269 7.54 -19.28 -14.29
C ARG A 269 8.49 -20.41 -14.72
N LEU A 270 8.60 -20.65 -16.02
CA LEU A 270 9.52 -21.65 -16.54
C LEU A 270 10.95 -21.14 -16.43
N ILE A 271 11.89 -22.03 -16.06
CA ILE A 271 13.30 -21.68 -15.98
C ILE A 271 13.86 -21.71 -17.42
N GLU A 272 14.04 -20.53 -18.01
CA GLU A 272 14.61 -20.38 -19.36
C GLU A 272 16.14 -20.33 -19.36
N SER A 273 16.73 -19.75 -18.31
CA SER A 273 18.19 -19.64 -18.13
C SER A 273 18.59 -19.92 -16.68
N PRO A 274 19.63 -20.73 -16.43
CA PRO A 274 20.20 -20.91 -15.10
C PRO A 274 21.07 -19.73 -14.65
N VAL A 275 21.48 -18.86 -15.58
CA VAL A 275 22.30 -17.67 -15.31
C VAL A 275 21.42 -16.43 -15.33
N ILE A 276 21.45 -15.69 -14.23
CA ILE A 276 20.67 -14.47 -14.03
C ILE A 276 21.62 -13.34 -13.62
N SER A 277 21.43 -12.15 -14.21
CA SER A 277 22.17 -10.95 -13.84
C SER A 277 22.03 -10.64 -12.35
N ARG A 278 23.10 -10.10 -11.74
CA ARG A 278 23.13 -9.61 -10.35
C ARG A 278 23.86 -8.27 -10.24
N GLU A 279 23.88 -7.52 -11.32
CA GLU A 279 24.61 -6.26 -11.45
C GLU A 279 23.83 -5.08 -10.85
N HIS A 280 22.51 -5.05 -11.02
CA HIS A 280 21.71 -3.85 -10.77
C HIS A 280 21.17 -3.74 -9.35
N LEU A 281 20.86 -4.85 -8.70
CA LEU A 281 20.38 -4.90 -7.33
C LEU A 281 21.42 -4.36 -6.33
N PRO A 282 22.73 -4.69 -6.42
CA PRO A 282 23.74 -4.07 -5.56
C PRO A 282 23.85 -2.54 -5.75
N VAL A 283 23.66 -2.05 -6.97
CA VAL A 283 23.68 -0.59 -7.25
C VAL A 283 22.49 0.09 -6.56
N PHE A 284 21.30 -0.51 -6.64
CA PHE A 284 20.11 -0.04 -5.94
C PHE A 284 20.27 -0.09 -4.42
N HIS A 285 20.81 -1.20 -3.88
CA HIS A 285 21.11 -1.35 -2.45
C HIS A 285 22.07 -0.28 -1.95
N ARG A 286 23.17 -0.02 -2.67
CA ARG A 286 24.11 1.05 -2.32
C ARG A 286 23.38 2.40 -2.27
N ARG A 287 22.58 2.71 -3.28
CA ARG A 287 21.84 3.99 -3.30
C ARG A 287 20.83 4.12 -2.16
N LEU A 288 20.11 3.05 -1.82
CA LEU A 288 19.23 3.00 -0.64
C LEU A 288 20.02 3.33 0.64
N MET A 289 21.19 2.71 0.81
CA MET A 289 22.02 2.86 2.00
C MET A 289 22.69 4.23 2.11
N ASP A 290 23.09 4.82 0.99
CA ASP A 290 23.62 6.18 0.95
C ASP A 290 22.58 7.17 1.51
N ILE A 291 21.34 7.09 1.00
CA ILE A 291 20.23 7.94 1.45
C ILE A 291 19.91 7.66 2.93
N ALA A 292 19.75 6.39 3.32
CA ALA A 292 19.42 6.03 4.70
C ALA A 292 20.47 6.53 5.71
N THR A 293 21.75 6.46 5.36
CA THR A 293 22.85 6.91 6.21
C THR A 293 22.91 8.43 6.29
N GLU A 294 22.82 9.13 5.16
CA GLU A 294 22.73 10.59 5.09
C GLU A 294 21.56 11.11 5.96
N SER A 295 20.42 10.43 5.95
CA SER A 295 19.25 10.83 6.75
C SER A 295 19.50 10.84 8.26
N LEU A 296 20.33 9.92 8.76
CA LEU A 296 20.69 9.91 10.18
C LEU A 296 21.56 11.13 10.54
N THR A 297 22.47 11.52 9.64
CA THR A 297 23.35 12.68 9.85
C THR A 297 22.61 14.01 9.81
N HIS A 298 21.58 14.11 8.97
CA HIS A 298 20.75 15.31 8.82
C HIS A 298 19.49 15.30 9.69
N ASN A 299 19.34 14.33 10.60
CA ASN A 299 18.16 14.23 11.45
C ASN A 299 17.95 15.53 12.26
N GLY A 300 16.78 16.15 12.08
CA GLY A 300 16.42 17.42 12.72
C GLY A 300 16.81 18.69 11.95
N GLN A 301 17.47 18.60 10.79
CA GLN A 301 17.89 19.76 9.98
C GLN A 301 16.82 20.25 8.98
N GLY A 302 15.59 19.72 9.07
CA GLY A 302 14.52 19.99 8.11
C GLY A 302 14.70 19.21 6.80
N ARG A 303 13.66 19.22 5.96
CA ARG A 303 13.67 18.56 4.64
C ARG A 303 13.97 19.55 3.52
N GLU A 304 14.69 19.11 2.50
CA GLU A 304 14.88 19.86 1.27
C GLU A 304 13.57 19.92 0.49
N GLY A 305 13.23 21.07 -0.08
CA GLY A 305 12.04 21.24 -0.91
C GLY A 305 12.38 21.15 -2.39
N LEU A 306 11.97 20.08 -3.07
CA LEU A 306 12.23 19.89 -4.49
C LEU A 306 11.21 20.63 -5.35
N LEU A 307 11.71 21.48 -6.25
CA LEU A 307 10.92 22.31 -7.16
C LEU A 307 10.82 21.66 -8.54
N PHE A 308 9.75 21.96 -9.27
CA PHE A 308 9.63 21.62 -10.69
C PHE A 308 10.45 22.60 -11.56
N SER A 309 10.95 22.11 -12.68
CA SER A 309 11.37 23.00 -13.78
C SER A 309 10.15 23.66 -14.40
N SER A 310 10.31 24.80 -15.07
CA SER A 310 9.16 25.54 -15.63
C SER A 310 8.28 24.70 -16.56
N ASP A 311 8.89 23.85 -17.40
CA ASP A 311 8.12 23.00 -18.32
C ASP A 311 7.51 21.78 -17.63
N ALA A 312 8.16 21.24 -16.60
CA ALA A 312 7.60 20.19 -15.76
C ALA A 312 6.39 20.69 -14.95
N GLU A 313 6.45 21.95 -14.49
CA GLU A 313 5.35 22.62 -13.80
C GLU A 313 4.12 22.73 -14.70
N LYS A 314 4.29 23.22 -15.94
CA LYS A 314 3.21 23.30 -16.94
C LYS A 314 2.59 21.93 -17.21
N LEU A 315 3.42 20.89 -17.37
CA LEU A 315 2.93 19.52 -17.60
C LEU A 315 2.11 19.00 -16.41
N TRP A 316 2.57 19.26 -15.18
CA TRP A 316 1.83 18.86 -13.98
C TRP A 316 0.49 19.60 -13.88
N ILE A 317 0.45 20.91 -14.19
CA ILE A 317 -0.79 21.71 -14.19
C ILE A 317 -1.76 21.20 -15.26
N GLU A 318 -1.27 20.89 -16.46
CA GLU A 318 -2.07 20.30 -17.53
C GLU A 318 -2.69 18.97 -17.09
N PHE A 319 -1.88 18.09 -16.49
CA PHE A 319 -2.34 16.82 -15.95
C PHE A 319 -3.42 17.00 -14.86
N HIS A 320 -3.19 17.92 -13.92
CA HIS A 320 -4.15 18.25 -12.87
C HIS A 320 -5.49 18.72 -13.47
N ASN A 321 -5.45 19.70 -14.37
CA ASN A 321 -6.65 20.29 -14.97
C ASN A 321 -7.41 19.28 -15.84
N ARG A 322 -6.70 18.44 -16.60
CA ARG A 322 -7.30 17.35 -17.37
C ARG A 322 -8.00 16.35 -16.45
N THR A 323 -7.35 15.96 -15.35
CA THR A 323 -7.94 15.04 -14.37
C THR A 323 -9.19 15.65 -13.72
N GLU A 324 -9.11 16.91 -13.28
CA GLU A 324 -10.23 17.61 -12.67
C GLU A 324 -11.42 17.76 -13.62
N SER A 325 -11.18 18.07 -14.90
CA SER A 325 -12.26 18.17 -15.89
C SER A 325 -13.06 16.87 -16.08
N ARG A 326 -12.44 15.71 -15.79
CA ARG A 326 -13.04 14.37 -15.90
C ARG A 326 -13.83 13.97 -14.66
N THR A 327 -13.79 14.73 -13.56
CA THR A 327 -14.55 14.42 -12.33
C THR A 327 -15.96 14.99 -12.34
N GLY A 328 -16.28 15.88 -13.29
CA GLY A 328 -17.61 16.48 -13.45
C GLY A 328 -18.74 15.44 -13.61
N SER A 329 -20.00 15.86 -13.47
CA SER A 329 -21.16 14.94 -13.43
C SER A 329 -21.29 13.99 -14.62
N ASN A 330 -20.73 14.33 -15.79
CA ASN A 330 -20.74 13.49 -16.99
C ASN A 330 -19.34 12.98 -17.37
N GLY A 331 -18.34 13.18 -16.51
CA GLY A 331 -16.98 12.74 -16.74
C GLY A 331 -16.78 11.28 -16.38
N ASP A 332 -15.80 10.63 -17.01
CA ASP A 332 -15.48 9.21 -16.83
C ASP A 332 -14.84 8.89 -15.47
N LEU A 333 -14.44 9.90 -14.69
CA LEU A 333 -13.97 9.75 -13.31
C LEU A 333 -15.03 10.17 -12.26
N ALA A 334 -16.28 10.41 -12.67
CA ALA A 334 -17.35 10.84 -11.76
C ALA A 334 -17.66 9.84 -10.63
N SER A 335 -17.41 8.55 -10.83
CA SER A 335 -17.60 7.50 -9.81
C SER A 335 -16.44 7.38 -8.81
N VAL A 336 -15.31 8.03 -9.10
CA VAL A 336 -14.05 7.96 -8.32
C VAL A 336 -13.44 9.34 -8.07
N ARG A 337 -14.30 10.35 -7.85
CA ARG A 337 -13.89 11.76 -7.62
C ARG A 337 -12.90 11.91 -6.48
N ASP A 338 -13.12 11.15 -5.40
CA ASP A 338 -12.26 11.13 -4.22
C ASP A 338 -10.83 10.76 -4.59
N TYR A 339 -10.64 9.65 -5.33
CA TYR A 339 -9.35 9.22 -5.84
C TYR A 339 -8.78 10.24 -6.82
N ALA A 340 -9.55 10.65 -7.83
CA ALA A 340 -9.12 11.59 -8.87
C ALA A 340 -8.53 12.88 -8.28
N SER A 341 -9.12 13.40 -7.19
CA SER A 341 -8.65 14.59 -6.48
C SER A 341 -7.25 14.46 -5.84
N LYS A 342 -6.74 13.23 -5.68
CA LYS A 342 -5.42 12.94 -5.06
C LYS A 342 -4.36 12.51 -6.07
N VAL A 343 -4.75 12.18 -7.29
CA VAL A 343 -3.85 11.65 -8.34
C VAL A 343 -2.73 12.63 -8.66
N ALA A 344 -3.03 13.93 -8.84
CA ALA A 344 -2.00 14.93 -9.14
C ALA A 344 -0.99 15.10 -8.00
N GLU A 345 -1.42 14.98 -6.75
CA GLU A 345 -0.51 14.98 -5.60
C GLU A 345 0.38 13.74 -5.61
N ASN A 346 -0.15 12.56 -5.91
CA ASN A 346 0.65 11.35 -6.06
C ASN A 346 1.66 11.45 -7.22
N VAL A 347 1.34 12.11 -8.33
CA VAL A 347 2.31 12.40 -9.41
C VAL A 347 3.47 13.22 -8.87
N ALA A 348 3.20 14.27 -8.09
CA ALA A 348 4.26 15.11 -7.52
C ALA A 348 5.16 14.31 -6.57
N ARG A 349 4.58 13.45 -5.73
CA ARG A 349 5.32 12.57 -4.81
C ARG A 349 6.21 11.59 -5.54
N VAL A 350 5.66 10.86 -6.50
CA VAL A 350 6.43 9.89 -7.31
C VAL A 350 7.54 10.61 -8.07
N ALA A 351 7.27 11.75 -8.70
CA ALA A 351 8.28 12.51 -9.42
C ALA A 351 9.45 12.94 -8.52
N ALA A 352 9.16 13.46 -7.33
CA ALA A 352 10.18 13.84 -6.35
C ALA A 352 11.01 12.65 -5.86
N LEU A 353 10.38 11.50 -5.62
CA LEU A 353 11.06 10.27 -5.22
C LEU A 353 12.00 9.76 -6.33
N LEU A 354 11.51 9.67 -7.57
CA LEU A 354 12.33 9.26 -8.71
C LEU A 354 13.51 10.22 -8.90
N HIS A 355 13.26 11.53 -8.80
CA HIS A 355 14.28 12.57 -8.95
C HIS A 355 15.41 12.42 -7.93
N HIS A 356 15.06 12.39 -6.64
CA HIS A 356 16.02 12.32 -5.55
C HIS A 356 16.77 11.00 -5.52
N PHE A 357 16.06 9.89 -5.71
CA PHE A 357 16.68 8.57 -5.71
C PHE A 357 17.73 8.43 -6.83
N CYS A 358 17.51 9.06 -7.98
CA CYS A 358 18.48 9.05 -9.08
C CYS A 358 19.65 10.02 -8.88
N GLY A 359 19.63 10.84 -7.81
CA GLY A 359 20.71 11.76 -7.49
C GLY A 359 20.77 12.99 -8.39
N PHE A 360 19.68 13.32 -9.10
CA PHE A 360 19.58 14.56 -9.85
C PHE A 360 19.67 15.76 -8.89
N LYS A 361 20.32 16.84 -9.35
CA LYS A 361 20.63 18.03 -8.52
C LYS A 361 19.93 19.31 -8.99
N ASN A 362 19.26 19.25 -10.14
CA ASN A 362 18.48 20.34 -10.70
C ASN A 362 17.03 20.27 -10.22
N ASN A 363 16.16 21.14 -10.73
CA ASN A 363 14.73 20.99 -10.51
C ASN A 363 14.19 19.72 -11.19
N ILE A 364 13.05 19.22 -10.71
CA ILE A 364 12.35 18.07 -11.28
C ILE A 364 12.05 18.35 -12.76
N SER A 365 12.68 17.54 -13.62
CA SER A 365 12.59 17.63 -15.08
C SER A 365 11.27 17.11 -15.63
N THR A 366 10.93 17.50 -16.85
CA THR A 366 9.71 17.07 -17.54
C THR A 366 9.68 15.55 -17.76
N GLU A 367 10.82 14.92 -18.02
CA GLU A 367 10.96 13.48 -18.24
C GLU A 367 10.54 12.69 -16.98
N VAL A 368 11.00 13.14 -15.81
CA VAL A 368 10.63 12.53 -14.52
C VAL A 368 9.14 12.71 -14.22
N VAL A 369 8.55 13.87 -14.56
CA VAL A 369 7.10 14.08 -14.41
C VAL A 369 6.30 13.19 -15.34
N LYS A 370 6.71 13.01 -16.60
CA LYS A 370 6.07 12.07 -17.54
C LYS A 370 6.08 10.64 -17.00
N ALA A 371 7.24 10.18 -16.53
CA ALA A 371 7.36 8.85 -15.91
C ALA A 371 6.42 8.70 -14.71
N ALA A 372 6.34 9.70 -13.84
CA ALA A 372 5.41 9.70 -12.71
C ALA A 372 3.94 9.68 -13.16
N ILE A 373 3.57 10.45 -14.19
CA ILE A 373 2.22 10.46 -14.76
C ILE A 373 1.85 9.06 -15.28
N ASP A 374 2.74 8.39 -16.00
CA ASP A 374 2.47 7.06 -16.55
C ASP A 374 2.25 6.01 -15.46
N ILE A 375 3.10 6.02 -14.41
CA ILE A 375 2.94 5.14 -13.25
C ILE A 375 1.60 5.40 -12.55
N ILE A 376 1.27 6.66 -12.32
CA ILE A 376 0.04 7.03 -11.61
C ILE A 376 -1.21 6.76 -12.45
N ASN A 377 -1.18 6.97 -13.77
CA ASN A 377 -2.27 6.57 -14.65
C ASN A 377 -2.49 5.05 -14.63
N TRP A 378 -1.40 4.28 -14.60
CA TRP A 378 -1.49 2.83 -14.47
C TRP A 378 -2.17 2.42 -13.15
N TYR A 379 -1.78 3.01 -12.01
CA TYR A 379 -2.48 2.79 -10.73
C TYR A 379 -3.93 3.29 -10.75
N GLY A 380 -4.22 4.36 -11.47
CA GLY A 380 -5.58 4.86 -11.65
C GLY A 380 -6.47 3.86 -12.38
N ASN A 381 -5.97 3.23 -13.44
CA ASN A 381 -6.70 2.16 -14.13
C ASN A 381 -6.93 0.95 -13.22
N GLN A 382 -5.92 0.56 -12.43
CA GLN A 382 -6.07 -0.51 -11.43
C GLN A 382 -7.12 -0.16 -10.37
N TYR A 383 -7.18 1.11 -9.93
CA TYR A 383 -8.18 1.57 -8.98
C TYR A 383 -9.59 1.50 -9.58
N ILE A 384 -9.77 1.97 -10.82
CA ILE A 384 -11.05 1.87 -11.53
C ILE A 384 -11.47 0.41 -11.66
N ASP A 385 -10.58 -0.47 -12.10
CA ASP A 385 -10.84 -1.91 -12.23
C ASP A 385 -11.28 -2.58 -10.91
N LEU A 386 -10.78 -2.08 -9.76
CA LEU A 386 -11.08 -2.63 -8.44
C LEU A 386 -12.35 -2.07 -7.80
N PHE A 387 -12.61 -0.77 -7.96
CA PHE A 387 -13.66 -0.05 -7.22
C PHE A 387 -14.84 0.40 -8.06
N VAL A 388 -14.67 0.52 -9.38
CA VAL A 388 -15.76 0.83 -10.29
C VAL A 388 -16.32 -0.49 -10.78
N HIS A 389 -17.42 -0.89 -10.15
CA HIS A 389 -18.20 -1.98 -10.71
C HIS A 389 -18.77 -1.53 -12.06
N PRO A 390 -18.68 -2.38 -13.10
CA PRO A 390 -19.47 -2.16 -14.30
C PRO A 390 -20.93 -1.94 -13.90
N ASP A 391 -21.67 -1.05 -14.58
CA ASP A 391 -23.12 -0.84 -14.38
C ASP A 391 -23.84 -2.16 -14.15
N GLU A 392 -24.94 -2.20 -13.38
CA GLU A 392 -25.66 -3.45 -13.08
C GLU A 392 -25.91 -4.32 -14.32
N SER A 393 -26.15 -3.71 -15.48
CA SER A 393 -26.26 -4.39 -16.78
C SER A 393 -24.95 -5.07 -17.23
N GLN A 394 -23.78 -4.44 -17.05
CA GLN A 394 -22.49 -5.06 -17.35
C GLN A 394 -22.06 -6.09 -16.28
N SER A 395 -22.42 -5.88 -15.02
CA SER A 395 -22.23 -6.87 -13.94
C SER A 395 -23.07 -8.13 -14.20
N PHE A 396 -24.30 -7.94 -14.71
CA PHE A 396 -25.16 -9.02 -15.17
C PHE A 396 -24.57 -9.80 -16.34
N GLU A 397 -24.10 -9.12 -17.39
CA GLU A 397 -23.44 -9.78 -18.53
C GLU A 397 -22.20 -10.58 -18.11
N LYS A 398 -21.37 -10.03 -17.22
CA LYS A 398 -20.17 -10.73 -16.74
C LYS A 398 -20.52 -11.96 -15.90
N ASP A 399 -21.56 -11.88 -15.07
CA ASP A 399 -22.08 -13.05 -14.35
C ASP A 399 -22.65 -14.09 -15.30
N LEU A 400 -23.31 -13.65 -16.36
CA LEU A 400 -23.88 -14.49 -17.41
C LEU A 400 -22.78 -15.25 -18.17
N GLU A 401 -21.71 -14.57 -18.57
CA GLU A 401 -20.54 -15.15 -19.23
C GLU A 401 -19.81 -16.14 -18.32
N ASN A 402 -19.56 -15.77 -17.06
CA ASN A 402 -18.89 -16.64 -16.09
C ASN A 402 -19.71 -17.91 -15.80
N LEU A 403 -21.02 -17.78 -15.65
CA LEU A 403 -21.90 -18.92 -15.46
C LEU A 403 -21.91 -19.81 -16.71
N PHE A 404 -21.96 -19.21 -17.90
CA PHE A 404 -21.97 -19.96 -19.15
C PHE A 404 -20.67 -20.73 -19.38
N ALA A 405 -19.51 -20.11 -19.16
CA ALA A 405 -18.21 -20.77 -19.25
C ALA A 405 -18.11 -21.97 -18.29
N TRP A 406 -18.62 -21.81 -17.07
CA TRP A 406 -18.69 -22.90 -16.11
C TRP A 406 -19.65 -24.02 -16.56
N ILE A 407 -20.82 -23.68 -17.09
CA ILE A 407 -21.76 -24.68 -17.66
C ILE A 407 -21.09 -25.44 -18.81
N GLN A 408 -20.31 -24.77 -19.67
CA GLN A 408 -19.61 -25.41 -20.78
C GLN A 408 -18.60 -26.45 -20.29
N ASP A 409 -17.73 -26.09 -19.34
CA ASP A 409 -16.76 -27.01 -18.73
C ASP A 409 -17.45 -28.18 -18.03
N GLU A 410 -18.53 -27.92 -17.29
CA GLU A 410 -19.28 -28.95 -16.58
C GLU A 410 -20.02 -29.92 -17.52
N CYS A 411 -20.56 -29.42 -18.63
CA CYS A 411 -21.14 -30.25 -19.69
C CYS A 411 -20.07 -31.12 -20.37
N LEU A 412 -18.88 -30.58 -20.66
CA LEU A 412 -17.77 -31.33 -21.26
C LEU A 412 -17.24 -32.46 -20.35
N ARG A 413 -17.35 -32.28 -19.03
CA ARG A 413 -16.96 -33.29 -18.03
C ARG A 413 -18.02 -34.38 -17.82
N SER A 414 -19.24 -34.19 -18.32
CA SER A 414 -20.35 -35.13 -18.17
C SER A 414 -20.48 -36.03 -19.40
N ALA A 415 -20.64 -37.35 -19.20
CA ALA A 415 -20.75 -38.32 -20.29
C ALA A 415 -21.94 -38.05 -21.23
N ASP A 416 -23.02 -37.46 -20.71
CA ASP A 416 -24.25 -37.14 -21.47
C ASP A 416 -24.34 -35.67 -21.90
N TYR A 417 -23.25 -34.90 -21.79
CA TYR A 417 -23.21 -33.46 -22.06
C TYR A 417 -24.28 -32.64 -21.32
N LYS A 418 -24.77 -33.16 -20.19
CA LYS A 418 -25.78 -32.55 -19.33
C LYS A 418 -25.52 -32.82 -17.86
N PHE A 419 -26.00 -31.95 -16.98
CA PHE A 419 -25.87 -32.13 -15.54
C PHE A 419 -27.06 -31.52 -14.77
N ARG A 420 -27.23 -31.89 -13.50
CA ARG A 420 -28.33 -31.40 -12.66
C ARG A 420 -28.14 -29.92 -12.30
N LYS A 421 -29.19 -29.11 -12.43
CA LYS A 421 -29.19 -27.68 -12.06
C LYS A 421 -28.65 -27.40 -10.65
N ASN A 422 -28.97 -28.27 -9.68
CA ASN A 422 -28.52 -28.10 -8.29
C ASN A 422 -26.99 -28.13 -8.13
N ARG A 423 -26.26 -28.66 -9.13
CA ARG A 423 -24.80 -28.68 -9.12
C ARG A 423 -24.20 -27.27 -9.20
N ILE A 424 -24.89 -26.31 -9.82
CA ILE A 424 -24.47 -24.90 -9.78
C ILE A 424 -24.44 -24.38 -8.35
N LEU A 425 -25.46 -24.70 -7.54
CA LEU A 425 -25.54 -24.27 -6.15
C LEU A 425 -24.52 -24.96 -5.24
N GLN A 426 -24.01 -26.13 -5.64
CA GLN A 426 -23.04 -26.92 -4.87
C GLN A 426 -21.59 -26.59 -5.24
N SER A 427 -21.29 -26.43 -6.54
CA SER A 427 -19.93 -26.35 -7.08
C SER A 427 -19.73 -25.27 -8.14
N GLY A 428 -20.75 -24.47 -8.45
CA GLY A 428 -20.65 -23.33 -9.37
C GLY A 428 -19.77 -22.18 -8.86
N PRO A 429 -19.61 -21.09 -9.61
CA PRO A 429 -18.89 -19.91 -9.13
C PRO A 429 -19.51 -19.37 -7.82
N ASN A 430 -18.70 -19.17 -6.76
CA ASN A 430 -19.18 -18.87 -5.39
C ASN A 430 -20.23 -17.74 -5.34
N ARG A 431 -19.96 -16.64 -6.04
CA ARG A 431 -20.84 -15.46 -6.11
C ARG A 431 -22.22 -15.76 -6.72
N LEU A 432 -22.31 -16.81 -7.53
CA LEU A 432 -23.51 -17.20 -8.28
C LEU A 432 -24.30 -18.31 -7.58
N ARG A 433 -23.83 -18.88 -6.47
CA ARG A 433 -24.51 -19.95 -5.71
C ARG A 433 -25.73 -19.46 -4.91
N ASN A 434 -26.44 -18.47 -5.44
CA ASN A 434 -27.73 -17.98 -4.94
C ASN A 434 -28.84 -18.43 -5.90
N LYS A 435 -29.95 -18.93 -5.35
CA LYS A 435 -31.04 -19.52 -6.14
C LYS A 435 -31.72 -18.51 -7.06
N GLU A 436 -32.00 -17.29 -6.59
CA GLU A 436 -32.66 -16.23 -7.35
C GLU A 436 -31.76 -15.77 -8.50
N ARG A 437 -30.51 -15.43 -8.19
CA ARG A 437 -29.52 -14.97 -9.18
C ARG A 437 -29.19 -16.05 -10.21
N THR A 438 -29.01 -17.31 -9.78
CA THR A 438 -28.82 -18.44 -10.70
C THR A 438 -30.00 -18.57 -11.66
N ASN A 439 -31.24 -18.45 -11.15
CA ASN A 439 -32.42 -18.57 -12.01
C ASN A 439 -32.48 -17.45 -13.05
N GLU A 440 -32.26 -16.21 -12.62
CA GLU A 440 -32.24 -15.03 -13.49
C GLU A 440 -31.25 -15.18 -14.66
N LEU A 441 -30.03 -15.61 -14.36
CA LEU A 441 -28.99 -15.85 -15.36
C LEU A 441 -29.30 -17.04 -16.27
N LEU A 442 -29.82 -18.14 -15.70
CA LEU A 442 -30.23 -19.31 -16.49
C LEU A 442 -31.39 -18.99 -17.44
N TYR A 443 -32.37 -18.19 -17.02
CA TYR A 443 -33.45 -17.75 -17.90
C TYR A 443 -32.89 -16.94 -19.07
N THR A 444 -31.98 -16.02 -18.81
CA THR A 444 -31.34 -15.23 -19.87
C THR A 444 -30.51 -16.11 -20.82
N LEU A 445 -29.79 -17.12 -20.31
CA LEU A 445 -29.04 -18.05 -21.17
C LEU A 445 -29.95 -18.93 -22.04
N VAL A 446 -31.15 -19.26 -21.55
CA VAL A 446 -32.18 -19.96 -22.34
C VAL A 446 -32.77 -19.04 -23.41
N GLU A 447 -33.12 -17.80 -23.05
CA GLU A 447 -33.61 -16.79 -24.00
C GLU A 447 -32.59 -16.50 -25.11
N ARG A 448 -31.30 -16.51 -24.79
CA ARG A 448 -30.20 -16.36 -25.77
C ARG A 448 -29.84 -17.66 -26.49
N GLU A 449 -30.63 -18.71 -26.30
CA GLU A 449 -30.45 -20.01 -26.93
C GLU A 449 -29.06 -20.63 -26.70
N LYS A 450 -28.37 -20.29 -25.60
CA LYS A 450 -27.05 -20.82 -25.26
C LYS A 450 -27.13 -22.18 -24.56
N ILE A 451 -28.18 -22.39 -23.78
CA ILE A 451 -28.42 -23.62 -23.00
C ILE A 451 -29.87 -24.06 -23.13
N ILE A 452 -30.14 -25.32 -22.80
CA ILE A 452 -31.48 -25.89 -22.72
C ILE A 452 -31.69 -26.43 -21.30
N LEU A 453 -32.83 -26.08 -20.71
CA LEU A 453 -33.29 -26.61 -19.42
C LEU A 453 -34.35 -27.69 -19.67
N GLU A 454 -34.08 -28.91 -19.20
CA GLU A 454 -34.98 -30.06 -19.33
C GLU A 454 -35.39 -30.58 -17.96
N GLN A 455 -36.68 -30.83 -17.77
CA GLN A 455 -37.19 -31.38 -16.53
C GLN A 455 -37.51 -32.86 -16.68
N TRP A 456 -36.83 -33.71 -15.92
CA TRP A 456 -37.10 -35.15 -15.83
C TRP A 456 -37.62 -35.46 -14.43
N GLY A 457 -38.92 -35.74 -14.32
CA GLY A 457 -39.62 -35.87 -13.04
C GLY A 457 -39.56 -34.57 -12.23
N LYS A 458 -39.01 -34.63 -11.01
CA LYS A 458 -38.82 -33.45 -10.13
C LYS A 458 -37.47 -32.76 -10.30
N THR A 459 -36.61 -33.23 -11.21
CA THR A 459 -35.22 -32.75 -11.33
C THR A 459 -35.01 -31.99 -12.63
N TRP A 460 -34.38 -30.83 -12.53
CA TRP A 460 -33.96 -30.01 -13.68
C TRP A 460 -32.53 -30.34 -14.10
N TYR A 461 -32.34 -30.53 -15.40
CA TYR A 461 -31.07 -30.75 -16.07
C TYR A 461 -30.75 -29.57 -17.00
N ILE A 462 -29.46 -29.31 -17.18
CA ILE A 462 -28.90 -28.27 -18.04
C ILE A 462 -28.04 -28.95 -19.09
N ARG A 463 -28.19 -28.57 -20.36
CA ARG A 463 -27.28 -28.94 -21.45
C ARG A 463 -26.99 -27.77 -22.37
N LEU A 464 -25.91 -27.84 -23.15
CA LEU A 464 -25.59 -26.84 -24.16
C LEU A 464 -26.54 -26.96 -25.37
N ASN A 465 -26.88 -25.82 -25.98
CA ASN A 465 -27.63 -25.80 -27.22
C ASN A 465 -26.66 -25.85 -28.43
N GLN A 466 -26.59 -27.00 -29.10
CA GLN A 466 -25.63 -27.27 -30.17
C GLN A 466 -25.91 -26.51 -31.49
N ALA A 467 -27.04 -25.80 -31.60
CA ALA A 467 -27.35 -24.94 -32.75
C ALA A 467 -26.41 -23.72 -32.86
N SER A 468 -25.77 -23.30 -31.76
CA SER A 468 -24.89 -22.13 -31.73
C SER A 468 -23.42 -22.42 -32.12
N SER A 469 -23.07 -23.70 -32.34
CA SER A 469 -21.73 -24.15 -32.78
C SER A 469 -21.63 -24.49 -34.27
N LEU A 470 -22.69 -24.31 -35.05
CA LEU A 470 -22.73 -24.59 -36.50
C LEU A 470 -23.00 -23.32 -37.31
N MET A 471 -21.99 -22.45 -37.41
CA MET A 471 -21.84 -21.53 -38.54
C MET A 471 -20.59 -21.90 -39.35
N VAL A 472 -20.56 -23.12 -39.88
CA VAL A 472 -19.99 -23.42 -41.21
C VAL A 472 -20.77 -24.62 -41.76
N ALA A 473 -21.26 -24.47 -42.99
CA ALA A 473 -21.94 -25.43 -43.87
C ALA A 473 -23.44 -25.69 -43.66
N SER A 474 -24.25 -25.02 -44.51
CA SER A 474 -25.49 -25.58 -45.10
C SER A 474 -25.16 -26.75 -46.06
N PRO A 475 -26.10 -27.63 -46.50
CA PRO A 475 -27.57 -27.43 -46.58
C PRO A 475 -28.47 -28.62 -46.13
N ASN A 476 -29.79 -28.35 -46.14
CA ASN A 476 -30.95 -29.27 -46.17
C ASN A 476 -31.29 -30.04 -44.87
N ASN A 477 -32.39 -29.70 -44.18
CA ASN A 477 -33.78 -30.01 -44.55
C ASN A 477 -34.75 -29.79 -43.36
N SER A 478 -35.92 -29.23 -43.69
CA SER A 478 -37.24 -29.35 -43.04
C SER A 478 -37.41 -29.01 -41.54
N VAL A 479 -38.05 -27.85 -41.35
CA VAL A 479 -38.83 -27.38 -40.21
C VAL A 479 -40.04 -28.29 -39.95
N TRP A 480 -40.36 -28.56 -38.68
CA TRP A 480 -41.73 -28.60 -38.16
C TRP A 480 -41.78 -28.05 -36.73
N ARG A 481 -42.86 -27.31 -36.44
CA ARG A 481 -43.08 -26.30 -35.40
C ARG A 481 -42.89 -26.74 -33.95
#